data_AF-A0A2E9T6E0-F1
#
_entry.id   AF-A0A2E9T6E0-F1
#
_cell.length_a   1.000
_cell.length_b   1.000
_cell.length_c   1.000
_cell.angle_alpha   90.00
_cell.angle_beta   90.00
_cell.angle_gamma   90.00
#
_symmetry.space_group_name_H-M   'P 1'
#
loop_
_entity.id
_entity.type
_entity.pdbx_description
1 polymer ?
#
loop_
_entity_poly.entity_id
_entity_poly.type
_entity_poly.pdbx_seq_one_letter_code
_entity_poly.pdbx_strand_id
1 'polypeptide(L)' 'MKFKFLVKNQSDKDRAVRLIISIFLIPVPLVLGENLITMFLGWLGVGLLFNSLSGNCYAYRLFGLSTCKIPKK' A
#
# COMPACT_ATOMS: atom_id res chain seq x y z
N MET A 1 6.92 -25.08 8.07
CA MET A 1 6.66 -24.05 7.04
C MET A 1 6.61 -22.68 7.75
N LYS A 2 7.64 -21.84 7.62
CA LYS A 2 7.66 -20.53 8.31
C LYS A 2 6.64 -19.62 7.61
N PHE A 3 5.50 -19.36 8.26
CA PHE A 3 4.57 -18.31 7.83
C PHE A 3 5.28 -16.96 7.96
N LYS A 4 5.97 -16.51 6.90
CA LYS A 4 6.39 -15.12 6.81
C LYS A 4 5.12 -14.30 6.58
N PHE A 5 4.64 -13.64 7.63
CA PHE A 5 3.49 -12.75 7.55
C PHE A 5 3.75 -11.57 6.60
N LEU A 6 5.01 -11.16 6.48
CA LEU A 6 5.48 -10.08 5.61
C LEU A 6 6.43 -10.65 4.55
N VAL A 7 5.89 -11.03 3.39
CA VAL A 7 6.67 -11.39 2.20
C VAL A 7 6.74 -10.18 1.30
N LYS A 8 7.95 -9.67 1.03
CA LYS A 8 8.15 -8.53 0.14
C LYS A 8 7.83 -8.93 -1.30
N ASN A 9 6.76 -8.39 -1.88
CA ASN A 9 6.37 -8.61 -3.28
C ASN A 9 6.38 -7.32 -4.12
N GLN A 10 6.79 -6.22 -3.51
CA GLN A 10 6.73 -4.89 -4.10
C GLN A 10 8.11 -4.23 -4.15
N SER A 11 8.45 -3.66 -5.31
CA SER A 11 9.69 -2.92 -5.57
C SER A 11 9.84 -1.71 -4.64
N ASP A 12 11.08 -1.32 -4.32
CA ASP A 12 11.30 -0.12 -3.49
C ASP A 12 10.84 1.16 -4.19
N LYS A 13 10.85 1.19 -5.53
CA LYS A 13 10.27 2.29 -6.31
C LYS A 13 8.76 2.37 -6.11
N ASP A 14 8.06 1.25 -6.23
CA ASP A 14 6.61 1.22 -6.08
C ASP A 14 6.21 1.53 -4.63
N ARG A 15 7.02 1.10 -3.65
CA ARG A 15 6.82 1.45 -2.23
C ARG A 15 6.94 2.95 -2.02
N ALA A 16 7.95 3.59 -2.60
CA ALA A 16 8.13 5.03 -2.53
C ALA A 16 6.93 5.77 -3.14
N VAL A 17 6.47 5.36 -4.33
CA VAL A 17 5.29 5.96 -4.99
C VAL A 17 4.05 5.85 -4.11
N ARG A 18 3.78 4.67 -3.53
CA ARG A 18 2.61 4.48 -2.64
C ARG A 18 2.72 5.29 -1.34
N LEU A 19 3.92 5.43 -0.80
CA LEU A 19 4.17 6.26 0.37
C LEU A 19 3.88 7.73 0.07
N ILE A 20 4.40 8.25 -1.03
CA ILE A 20 4.16 9.64 -1.47
C ILE A 20 2.66 9.88 -1.65
N ILE A 21 1.98 9.01 -2.42
CA ILE A 21 0.54 9.11 -2.65
C ILE A 21 -0.24 9.06 -1.31
N SER A 22 0.12 8.17 -0.39
CA SER A 22 -0.55 8.07 0.91
C SER A 22 -0.45 9.34 1.75
N ILE A 23 0.70 10.03 1.74
CA ILE A 23 0.91 11.28 2.48
C ILE A 23 -0.06 12.37 1.99
N PHE A 24 -0.39 12.38 0.69
CA PHE A 24 -1.35 13.33 0.15
C PHE A 24 -2.80 12.92 0.37
N LEU A 25 -3.13 11.63 0.33
CA LEU A 25 -4.52 11.17 0.49
C LEU A 25 -5.02 11.18 1.94
N ILE A 26 -4.18 10.84 2.91
CA ILE A 26 -4.58 10.78 4.33
C ILE A 26 -5.16 12.11 4.86
N PRO A 27 -4.55 13.29 4.60
CA PRO A 27 -5.07 14.56 5.12
C PRO A 27 -6.26 15.13 4.31
N VAL A 28 -6.68 14.49 3.21
CA VAL A 28 -7.78 14.99 2.35
C VAL A 28 -9.07 15.32 3.12
N PRO A 29 -9.59 14.49 4.03
CA PRO A 29 -10.79 14.84 4.81
C PRO A 29 -10.61 16.07 5.69
N LEU A 30 -9.39 16.32 6.18
CA LEU A 30 -9.08 17.44 7.07
C LEU A 30 -8.97 18.76 6.29
N VAL A 31 -8.46 18.72 5.06
CA VAL A 31 -8.20 19.92 4.24
C VAL A 31 -9.41 20.30 3.39
N LEU A 32 -10.11 19.31 2.80
CA LEU A 32 -11.24 19.54 1.88
C LEU A 32 -12.61 19.36 2.55
N GLY A 33 -12.63 19.03 3.85
CA GLY A 33 -13.84 18.79 4.61
C GLY A 33 -14.31 17.33 4.57
N GLU A 34 -15.09 16.95 5.57
CA GLU A 34 -15.56 15.58 5.76
C GLU A 34 -16.80 15.30 4.92
N ASN A 35 -16.67 14.39 3.95
CA ASN A 35 -17.78 13.78 3.24
C ASN A 35 -17.41 12.32 2.90
N LEU A 36 -18.36 11.57 2.32
CA LEU A 36 -18.16 10.16 1.98
C LEU A 36 -16.93 9.95 1.07
N ILE A 37 -16.71 10.84 0.11
CA ILE A 37 -15.63 10.72 -0.87
C ILE A 37 -14.28 11.04 -0.22
N THR A 38 -14.19 12.12 0.54
CA THR A 38 -12.94 12.53 1.20
C THR A 38 -12.54 11.54 2.28
N MET A 39 -13.48 11.03 3.08
CA MET A 39 -13.22 9.95 4.02
C MET A 39 -12.72 8.67 3.33
N PHE A 40 -13.37 8.27 2.24
CA PHE A 40 -12.93 7.10 1.46
C PHE A 40 -11.50 7.28 0.94
N LEU A 41 -11.17 8.47 0.41
CA LEU A 41 -9.81 8.83 0.00
C LEU A 41 -8.81 8.75 1.16
N GLY A 42 -9.18 9.26 2.34
CA GLY A 42 -8.37 9.15 3.55
C GLY A 42 -8.06 7.68 3.91
N TRP A 43 -9.08 6.83 3.94
CA TRP A 43 -8.93 5.39 4.22
C TRP A 43 -8.12 4.66 3.15
N LEU A 44 -8.29 4.99 1.87
CA LEU A 44 -7.42 4.50 0.80
C LEU A 44 -5.96 4.89 1.02
N GLY A 45 -5.71 6.13 1.45
CA GLY A 45 -4.39 6.61 1.85
C GLY A 45 -3.77 5.75 2.95
N VAL A 46 -4.53 5.44 4.00
CA VAL A 46 -4.10 4.55 5.09
C VAL A 46 -3.74 3.15 4.57
N GLY A 47 -4.56 2.58 3.69
CA GLY A 47 -4.28 1.28 3.06
C GLY A 47 -3.00 1.29 2.20
N LEU A 48 -2.76 2.38 1.46
CA LEU A 48 -1.54 2.56 0.67
C LEU A 48 -0.30 2.73 1.55
N LEU A 49 -0.42 3.42 2.69
CA LEU A 49 0.65 3.56 3.67
C LEU A 49 1.01 2.20 4.28
N PHE A 50 0.03 1.39 4.67
CA PHE A 50 0.28 0.05 5.15
C PHE A 50 1.00 -0.82 4.11
N ASN A 51 0.57 -0.74 2.84
CA ASN A 51 1.23 -1.46 1.73
C ASN A 51 2.69 -1.01 1.52
N SER A 52 2.97 0.30 1.60
CA SER A 52 4.34 0.81 1.41
C SER A 52 5.28 0.40 2.54
N LEU A 53 4.80 0.42 3.79
CA LEU A 53 5.58 0.04 4.98
C LEU A 53 5.84 -1.47 5.03
N SER A 54 4.80 -2.29 4.87
CA SER A 54 4.90 -3.75 4.92
C SER A 54 5.71 -4.34 3.76
N GLY A 55 5.77 -3.65 2.62
CA GLY A 55 6.36 -4.15 1.38
C GLY A 55 5.59 -5.34 0.79
N ASN A 56 4.40 -5.62 1.32
CA ASN A 56 3.52 -6.72 0.92
C ASN A 56 2.18 -6.14 0.46
N CYS A 57 1.98 -6.10 -0.85
CA CYS A 57 0.68 -5.80 -1.45
C CYS A 57 -0.17 -7.08 -1.43
N TYR A 58 -1.18 -7.16 -0.56
CA TYR A 58 -2.06 -8.33 -0.48
C TYR A 58 -2.80 -8.60 -1.80
N ALA A 59 -3.17 -7.56 -2.55
CA ALA A 59 -3.75 -7.73 -3.88
C ALA A 59 -2.78 -8.45 -4.82
N TYR A 60 -1.51 -8.04 -4.88
CA TYR A 60 -0.51 -8.72 -5.70
C TYR A 60 -0.31 -10.17 -5.25
N ARG A 61 -0.35 -10.44 -3.94
CA ARG A 61 -0.27 -11.80 -3.41
C ARG A 61 -1.48 -12.66 -3.82
N LEU A 62 -2.68 -12.11 -3.80
CA LEU A 62 -3.91 -12.80 -4.24
C LEU A 62 -3.84 -13.17 -5.73
N PHE A 63 -3.27 -12.28 -6.57
CA PHE A 63 -3.09 -12.52 -8.00
C PHE A 63 -1.77 -13.24 -8.36
N GLY A 64 -0.94 -13.62 -7.37
CA GLY A 64 0.37 -14.24 -7.61
C GLY A 64 1.38 -13.34 -8.32
N LEU A 65 1.15 -12.02 -8.33
CA LEU A 65 1.99 -11.02 -8.98
C LEU A 65 3.09 -10.51 -8.03
N SER A 66 4.19 -10.06 -8.62
CA SER A 66 5.24 -9.36 -7.89
C SER A 66 5.98 -8.39 -8.80
N THR A 67 6.22 -7.19 -8.30
CA THR A 67 7.04 -6.18 -8.97
C THR A 67 8.49 -6.18 -8.47
N CYS A 68 8.77 -6.95 -7.43
CA CYS A 68 10.12 -7.36 -7.06
C CYS A 68 10.48 -8.71 -7.69
N LYS A 69 11.78 -8.96 -7.88
CA LYS A 69 12.29 -10.33 -8.01
C LYS A 69 12.00 -11.08 -6.72
N ILE A 70 10.89 -11.82 -6.67
CA ILE A 70 10.77 -12.89 -5.68
C ILE A 70 11.81 -13.92 -6.12
N PRO A 71 12.80 -14.28 -5.28
CA PRO A 71 13.66 -15.40 -5.60
C PRO A 71 12.73 -16.60 -5.84
N LYS A 72 12.71 -17.11 -7.08
CA LYS A 72 11.97 -18.33 -7.39
C LYS A 72 12.51 -19.40 -6.44
N LYS A 73 11.64 -19.96 -5.63
CA LYS A 73 11.97 -21.10 -4.78
C LYS A 73 11.94 -22.35 -5.63
#